data_AF-S0J3W7-F1
#
_entry.id   AF-S0J3W7-F1
#
_cell.length_a   1.000
_cell.length_b   1.000
_cell.length_c   1.000
_cell.angle_alpha   90.00
_cell.angle_beta   90.00
_cell.angle_gamma   90.00
#
_symmetry.space_group_name_H-M   'P 1'
#
loop_
_entity.id
_entity.type
_entity.pdbx_description
1 polymer ?
#
loop_
_entity_poly.entity_id
_entity_poly.type
_entity_poly.pdbx_seq_one_letter_code
_entity_poly.pdbx_strand_id
1 'polypeptide(L)'
;MSEESLKQQIEKYGSEEKYREHLAAGFSNEQAIADVFKWYGSKEKAMEAMMQSTGDVREWKQERDKNAEIYKKFMAARETSDADMEKEAVEQLAENYKEMFKLDNARNGKELFSKGVFSWVGGSTLGSYFVSVNSSHYDWAMKK
;
A
#
# COMPACT_ATOMS: atom_id res chain seq x y z
N MET A 1 12.51 -7.47 0.05
CA MET A 1 12.63 -8.22 1.31
C MET A 1 14.10 -8.52 1.41
N SER A 2 14.73 -8.31 2.55
CA SER A 2 16.13 -8.68 2.70
C SER A 2 16.19 -10.18 2.53
N GLU A 3 17.26 -10.69 1.91
CA GLU A 3 17.48 -12.13 1.80
C GLU A 3 17.37 -12.82 3.16
N GLU A 4 17.71 -12.09 4.23
CA GLU A 4 17.62 -12.52 5.62
C GLU A 4 16.17 -12.68 6.11
N SER A 5 15.28 -11.71 5.83
CA SER A 5 13.85 -11.81 6.17
C SER A 5 13.18 -12.96 5.40
N LEU A 6 13.52 -13.13 4.12
CA LEU A 6 13.00 -14.24 3.33
C LEU A 6 13.46 -15.61 3.87
N LYS A 7 14.75 -15.73 4.23
CA LYS A 7 15.27 -16.93 4.88
C LYS A 7 14.56 -17.26 6.18
N GLN A 8 14.29 -16.25 7.02
CA GLN A 8 13.54 -16.45 8.28
C GLN A 8 12.11 -16.95 8.02
N GLN A 9 11.41 -16.44 7.00
CA GLN A 9 10.09 -16.95 6.65
C GLN A 9 10.16 -18.37 6.08
N ILE A 10 11.12 -18.66 5.20
CA ILE A 10 11.32 -20.00 4.66
C ILE A 10 11.66 -21.01 5.77
N GLU A 11 12.48 -20.63 6.75
CA GLU A 11 12.80 -21.47 7.90
C GLU A 11 11.56 -21.73 8.78
N LYS A 12 10.73 -20.70 9.00
CA LYS A 12 9.48 -20.80 9.77
C LYS A 12 8.43 -21.69 9.10
N TYR A 13 8.26 -21.59 7.79
CA TYR A 13 7.21 -22.31 7.04
C TYR A 13 7.71 -23.57 6.31
N GLY A 14 9.02 -23.81 6.31
CA GLY A 14 9.70 -25.00 5.78
C GLY A 14 10.06 -24.93 4.30
N SER A 15 9.36 -24.13 3.49
CA SER A 15 9.71 -23.88 2.09
C SER A 15 9.09 -22.56 1.61
N GLU A 16 9.62 -22.04 0.49
CA GLU A 16 9.03 -20.87 -0.18
C GLU A 16 7.58 -21.15 -0.62
N GLU A 17 7.32 -22.36 -1.13
CA GLU A 17 5.98 -22.79 -1.54
C GLU A 17 4.98 -22.77 -0.39
N LYS A 18 5.35 -23.32 0.77
CA LYS A 18 4.50 -23.30 1.98
C LYS A 18 4.29 -21.89 2.52
N TYR A 19 5.29 -21.01 2.39
CA TYR A 19 5.11 -19.60 2.75
C TYR A 19 4.12 -18.90 1.81
N ARG A 20 4.19 -19.16 0.49
CA ARG A 20 3.22 -18.66 -0.49
C ARG A 20 1.80 -19.17 -0.21
N GLU A 21 1.65 -20.44 0.16
CA GLU A 21 0.36 -21.03 0.59
C GLU A 21 -0.19 -20.34 1.84
N HIS A 22 0.67 -20.08 2.84
CA HIS A 22 0.27 -19.36 4.05
C HIS A 22 -0.21 -17.94 3.75
N LEU A 23 0.49 -17.20 2.89
CA LEU A 23 0.08 -15.87 2.44
C LEU A 23 -1.28 -15.93 1.73
N ALA A 24 -1.48 -16.91 0.85
CA ALA A 24 -2.74 -17.10 0.14
C ALA A 24 -3.91 -17.45 1.09
N ALA A 25 -3.66 -18.23 2.14
CA ALA A 25 -4.67 -18.60 3.13
C ALA A 25 -5.14 -17.41 4.00
N GLY A 26 -4.35 -16.33 4.09
CA GLY A 26 -4.74 -15.10 4.78
C GLY A 26 -5.89 -14.34 4.10
N PHE A 27 -6.27 -14.73 2.88
CA PHE A 27 -7.35 -14.10 2.14
C PHE A 27 -8.59 -15.00 2.14
N SER A 28 -9.63 -14.59 2.87
CA SER A 28 -10.92 -15.30 2.95
C SER A 28 -11.90 -14.92 1.83
N ASN A 29 -11.59 -13.87 1.06
CA ASN A 29 -12.43 -13.35 -0.02
C ASN A 29 -11.75 -13.56 -1.37
N GLU A 30 -12.20 -14.57 -2.11
CA GLU A 30 -11.66 -14.92 -3.44
C GLU A 30 -11.73 -13.75 -4.43
N GLN A 31 -12.77 -12.91 -4.37
CA GLN A 31 -12.88 -11.73 -5.21
C GLN A 31 -11.83 -10.67 -4.85
N ALA A 32 -11.55 -10.48 -3.56
CA ALA A 32 -10.48 -9.57 -3.13
C ALA A 32 -9.11 -10.06 -3.60
N ILE A 33 -8.85 -11.36 -3.58
CA ILE A 33 -7.62 -11.97 -4.13
C ILE A 33 -7.54 -11.72 -5.64
N ALA A 34 -8.61 -11.99 -6.37
CA ALA A 34 -8.67 -11.79 -7.82
C ALA A 34 -8.43 -10.32 -8.18
N ASP A 35 -9.02 -9.38 -7.42
CA ASP A 35 -8.81 -7.94 -7.58
C ASP A 35 -7.35 -7.55 -7.32
N VAL A 36 -6.70 -8.12 -6.29
CA VAL A 36 -5.27 -7.92 -6.02
C VAL A 36 -4.41 -8.45 -7.16
N PHE A 37 -4.66 -9.66 -7.65
CA PHE A 37 -3.90 -10.21 -8.78
C PHE A 37 -4.08 -9.38 -10.04
N LYS A 38 -5.29 -8.90 -10.30
CA LYS A 38 -5.58 -8.00 -11.42
C LYS A 38 -4.86 -6.66 -11.26
N TRP A 39 -4.85 -6.11 -10.04
CA TRP A 39 -4.18 -4.85 -9.73
C TRP A 39 -2.66 -4.94 -9.94
N TYR A 40 -2.03 -6.04 -9.52
CA TYR A 40 -0.62 -6.32 -9.80
C TYR A 40 -0.36 -6.84 -11.23
N GLY A 41 -1.40 -7.09 -12.02
CA GLY A 41 -1.33 -7.61 -13.38
C GLY A 41 -1.18 -9.14 -13.49
N SER A 42 -0.66 -9.82 -12.47
CA SER A 42 -0.71 -11.29 -12.36
C SER A 42 -0.55 -11.77 -10.91
N LYS A 43 -0.84 -13.04 -10.66
CA LYS A 43 -0.58 -13.70 -9.37
C LYS A 43 0.91 -13.67 -9.03
N GLU A 44 1.77 -13.93 -10.01
CA GLU A 44 3.22 -13.98 -9.85
C GLU A 44 3.76 -12.61 -9.42
N LYS A 45 3.33 -11.53 -10.08
CA LYS A 45 3.72 -10.15 -9.72
C LYS A 45 3.22 -9.75 -8.34
N ALA A 46 1.99 -10.12 -7.99
CA ALA A 46 1.45 -9.88 -6.65
C ALA A 46 2.29 -10.60 -5.59
N MET A 47 2.61 -11.87 -5.83
CA MET A 47 3.42 -12.67 -4.92
C MET A 47 4.86 -12.17 -4.83
N GLU A 48 5.46 -11.74 -5.95
CA GLU A 48 6.78 -11.13 -5.97
C GLU A 48 6.80 -9.83 -5.15
N ALA A 49 5.82 -8.94 -5.32
CA ALA A 49 5.70 -7.73 -4.53
C ALA A 49 5.53 -8.02 -3.02
N MET A 50 4.70 -9.00 -2.67
CA MET A 50 4.53 -9.45 -1.27
C MET A 50 5.83 -10.02 -0.70
N MET A 51 6.53 -10.83 -1.48
CA MET A 51 7.85 -11.37 -1.13
C MET A 51 8.95 -10.32 -1.16
N GLN A 52 8.74 -9.16 -1.76
CA GLN A 52 9.65 -8.02 -1.68
C GLN A 52 9.33 -7.09 -0.50
N SER A 53 8.21 -7.24 0.18
CA SER A 53 7.99 -6.56 1.45
C SER A 53 8.91 -7.16 2.51
N THR A 54 9.87 -6.39 3.03
CA THR A 54 10.77 -6.84 4.11
C THR A 54 10.05 -7.13 5.42
N GLY A 55 8.87 -6.53 5.61
CA GLY A 55 8.28 -6.35 6.94
C GLY A 55 9.14 -5.48 7.86
N ASP A 56 10.23 -4.87 7.38
CA ASP A 56 11.11 -4.04 8.20
C ASP A 56 10.44 -2.69 8.46
N VAL A 57 10.10 -2.47 9.72
CA VAL A 57 9.45 -1.26 10.23
C VAL A 57 10.19 0.03 9.82
N ARG A 58 11.50 -0.03 9.53
CA ARG A 58 12.33 1.11 9.13
C ARG A 58 12.09 1.55 7.67
N GLU A 59 11.97 0.61 6.74
CA GLU A 59 11.57 0.94 5.36
C GLU A 59 10.17 1.55 5.34
N TRP A 60 9.28 0.99 6.16
CA TRP A 60 7.95 1.55 6.36
C TRP A 60 8.01 2.92 7.03
N LYS A 61 8.99 3.22 7.89
CA LYS A 61 9.08 4.51 8.56
C LYS A 61 9.38 5.64 7.57
N GLN A 62 10.31 5.44 6.63
CA GLN A 62 10.63 6.47 5.64
C GLN A 62 9.46 6.76 4.70
N GLU A 63 8.84 5.71 4.14
CA GLU A 63 7.65 5.86 3.29
C GLU A 63 6.47 6.46 4.04
N ARG A 64 6.37 6.15 5.34
CA ARG A 64 5.37 6.72 6.25
C ARG A 64 5.61 8.21 6.51
N ASP A 65 6.84 8.62 6.80
CA ASP A 65 7.18 10.02 7.06
C ASP A 65 6.94 10.87 5.80
N LYS A 66 7.31 10.35 4.62
CA LYS A 66 7.02 10.97 3.32
C LYS A 66 5.51 11.11 3.07
N ASN A 67 4.72 10.06 3.37
CA ASN A 67 3.26 10.12 3.25
C ASN A 67 2.64 11.22 4.13
N ALA A 68 3.12 11.36 5.38
CA ALA A 68 2.60 12.37 6.31
C ALA A 68 2.87 13.81 5.81
N GLU A 69 4.05 14.08 5.25
CA GLU A 69 4.36 15.39 4.66
C GLU A 69 3.50 15.70 3.43
N ILE A 70 3.29 14.72 2.54
CA ILE A 70 2.42 14.91 1.38
C ILE A 70 0.97 15.16 1.82
N TYR A 71 0.49 14.49 2.88
CA TYR A 71 -0.84 14.73 3.42
C TYR A 71 -1.01 16.13 3.99
N LYS A 72 0.00 16.67 4.71
CA LYS A 72 -0.01 18.06 5.17
C LYS A 72 -0.10 19.02 3.99
N LYS A 73 0.65 18.77 2.91
CA LYS A 73 0.58 19.56 1.67
C LYS A 73 -0.81 19.51 1.04
N PHE A 74 -1.42 18.32 0.95
CA PHE A 74 -2.78 18.16 0.44
C PHE A 74 -3.80 18.95 1.27
N MET A 75 -3.72 18.87 2.60
CA MET A 75 -4.62 19.59 3.50
C MET A 75 -4.47 21.11 3.36
N ALA A 76 -3.22 21.61 3.33
CA ALA A 76 -2.95 23.02 3.11
C ALA A 76 -3.52 23.51 1.77
N ALA A 77 -3.38 22.72 0.70
CA ALA A 77 -3.96 23.03 -0.60
C ALA A 77 -5.50 23.15 -0.57
N ARG A 78 -6.17 22.27 0.20
CA ARG A 78 -7.64 22.37 0.37
C ARG A 78 -8.05 23.60 1.15
N GLU A 79 -7.30 23.94 2.21
CA GLU A 79 -7.55 25.14 3.02
C GLU A 79 -7.40 26.42 2.20
N THR A 80 -6.41 26.47 1.31
CA THR A 80 -6.15 27.62 0.44
C THR A 80 -6.93 27.58 -0.88
N SER A 81 -7.66 26.49 -1.16
CA SER A 81 -8.31 26.23 -2.46
C SER A 81 -7.33 26.28 -3.64
N ASP A 82 -6.09 25.86 -3.42
CA ASP A 82 -5.04 25.79 -4.44
C ASP A 82 -5.14 24.46 -5.21
N ALA A 83 -5.81 24.51 -6.35
CA ALA A 83 -6.08 23.31 -7.17
C ALA A 83 -4.82 22.67 -7.75
N ASP A 84 -3.78 23.45 -8.04
CA ASP A 84 -2.52 22.93 -8.60
C ASP A 84 -1.74 22.21 -7.51
N MET A 85 -1.66 22.78 -6.30
CA MET A 85 -1.05 22.13 -5.14
C MET A 85 -1.81 20.87 -4.71
N GLU A 86 -3.14 20.89 -4.78
CA GLU A 86 -3.99 19.73 -4.47
C GLU A 86 -3.69 18.59 -5.45
N LYS A 87 -3.64 18.88 -6.76
CA LYS A 87 -3.32 17.91 -7.79
C LYS A 87 -1.91 17.33 -7.61
N GLU A 88 -0.92 18.19 -7.35
CA GLU A 88 0.46 17.76 -7.14
C GLU A 88 0.58 16.83 -5.92
N ALA A 89 -0.09 17.15 -4.82
CA ALA A 89 -0.09 16.31 -3.62
C ALA A 89 -0.74 14.94 -3.88
N VAL A 90 -1.81 14.87 -4.69
CA VAL A 90 -2.43 13.60 -5.11
C VAL A 90 -1.47 12.77 -5.97
N GLU A 91 -0.75 13.40 -6.91
CA GLU A 91 0.26 12.72 -7.73
C GLU A 91 1.42 12.18 -6.88
N GLN A 92 1.90 12.97 -5.91
CA GLN A 92 2.94 12.54 -4.98
C GLN A 92 2.47 11.38 -4.08
N LEU A 93 1.22 11.40 -3.60
CA LEU A 93 0.64 10.27 -2.85
C LEU A 93 0.59 9.01 -3.70
N ALA A 94 0.16 9.12 -4.96
CA ALA A 94 0.07 7.98 -5.87
C ALA A 94 1.45 7.35 -6.11
N GLU A 95 2.50 8.16 -6.33
CA GLU A 95 3.86 7.64 -6.53
C GLU A 95 4.42 7.03 -5.23
N ASN A 96 4.20 7.66 -4.07
CA ASN A 96 4.64 7.12 -2.78
C ASN A 96 3.99 5.75 -2.50
N TYR A 97 2.69 5.60 -2.78
CA TYR A 97 2.03 4.30 -2.63
C TYR A 97 2.50 3.28 -3.67
N LYS A 98 2.80 3.70 -4.89
CA LYS A 98 3.38 2.83 -5.92
C LYS A 98 4.75 2.28 -5.49
N GLU A 99 5.60 3.12 -4.90
CA GLU A 99 6.88 2.72 -4.31
C GLU A 99 6.71 1.78 -3.11
N MET A 100 5.76 2.11 -2.22
CA MET A 100 5.46 1.33 -1.03
C MET A 100 4.90 -0.06 -1.35
N PHE A 101 4.05 -0.16 -2.37
CA PHE A 101 3.41 -1.42 -2.81
C PHE A 101 4.15 -2.14 -3.94
N LYS A 102 5.29 -1.60 -4.40
CA LYS A 102 6.11 -2.15 -5.50
C LYS A 102 5.29 -2.38 -6.79
N LEU A 103 4.44 -1.42 -7.13
CA LEU A 103 3.61 -1.47 -8.33
C LEU A 103 4.43 -1.02 -9.54
N ASP A 104 4.45 -1.82 -10.59
CA ASP A 104 5.21 -1.58 -11.82
C ASP A 104 4.47 -0.70 -12.83
N ASN A 105 3.17 -0.47 -12.64
CA ASN A 105 2.31 0.27 -13.56
C ASN A 105 1.70 1.52 -12.94
N ALA A 106 1.92 2.69 -13.58
CA ALA A 106 1.36 3.98 -13.16
C ALA A 106 -0.19 4.00 -13.11
N ARG A 107 -0.86 3.15 -13.89
CA ARG A 107 -2.32 2.96 -13.83
C ARG A 107 -2.78 2.52 -12.44
N ASN A 108 -1.99 1.67 -11.79
CA ASN A 108 -2.34 1.07 -10.49
C ASN A 108 -2.41 2.12 -9.39
N GLY A 109 -1.59 3.18 -9.48
CA GLY A 109 -1.62 4.32 -8.56
C GLY A 109 -2.89 5.16 -8.69
N LYS A 110 -3.41 5.36 -9.91
CA LYS A 110 -4.69 6.08 -10.15
C LYS A 110 -5.90 5.28 -9.64
N GLU A 111 -5.83 3.96 -9.78
CA GLU A 111 -6.88 3.05 -9.32
C GLU A 111 -7.06 3.09 -7.79
N LEU A 112 -6.02 3.43 -7.02
CA LEU A 112 -6.12 3.61 -5.55
C LEU A 112 -7.15 4.67 -5.15
N PHE A 113 -7.20 5.79 -5.87
CA PHE A 113 -8.07 6.93 -5.56
C PHE A 113 -9.35 6.96 -6.39
N SER A 114 -9.66 5.85 -7.09
CA SER A 114 -10.84 5.72 -7.93
C SER A 114 -11.94 4.91 -7.23
N LYS A 115 -13.17 5.44 -7.21
CA LYS A 115 -14.33 4.74 -6.64
C LYS A 115 -14.73 3.54 -7.50
N GLY A 116 -15.25 2.50 -6.87
CA GLY A 116 -15.81 1.33 -7.56
C GLY A 116 -14.79 0.39 -8.18
N VAL A 117 -13.48 0.66 -8.04
CA VAL A 117 -12.42 -0.26 -8.48
C VAL A 117 -12.33 -1.47 -7.57
N PHE A 118 -12.36 -1.25 -6.25
CA PHE A 118 -12.27 -2.31 -5.25
C PHE A 118 -13.59 -2.40 -4.48
N SER A 119 -14.42 -3.37 -4.79
CA SER A 119 -15.78 -3.50 -4.21
C SER A 119 -15.77 -3.68 -2.69
N TRP A 120 -14.71 -4.29 -2.16
CA TRP A 120 -14.52 -4.61 -0.76
C TRP A 120 -14.13 -3.42 0.13
N VAL A 121 -13.87 -2.22 -0.43
CA VAL A 121 -13.57 -1.00 0.36
C VAL A 121 -14.82 -0.20 0.77
N GLY A 122 -16.02 -0.73 0.57
CA GLY A 122 -17.26 -0.18 1.14
C GLY A 122 -17.59 1.25 0.70
N GLY A 123 -17.66 1.51 -0.60
CA GLY A 123 -18.03 2.83 -1.18
C GLY A 123 -16.97 3.93 -1.09
N SER A 124 -15.88 3.68 -0.37
CA SER A 124 -14.70 4.54 -0.30
C SER A 124 -13.71 4.24 -1.45
N THR A 125 -12.47 4.76 -1.35
CA THR A 125 -11.36 4.38 -2.25
C THR A 125 -10.28 3.68 -1.44
N LEU A 126 -9.52 2.78 -2.06
CA LEU A 126 -8.45 2.05 -1.38
C LEU A 126 -7.36 3.00 -0.84
N GLY A 127 -7.05 4.06 -1.58
CA GLY A 127 -6.16 5.13 -1.15
C GLY A 127 -6.67 5.86 0.09
N SER A 128 -7.98 6.15 0.18
CA SER A 128 -8.57 6.75 1.38
C SER A 128 -8.46 5.85 2.61
N TYR A 129 -8.59 4.53 2.43
CA TYR A 129 -8.38 3.57 3.51
C TYR A 129 -6.93 3.59 3.99
N PHE A 130 -5.95 3.53 3.08
CA PHE A 130 -4.54 3.62 3.44
C PHE A 130 -4.17 4.92 4.13
N VAL A 131 -4.71 6.05 3.67
CA VAL A 131 -4.53 7.34 4.33
C VAL A 131 -5.12 7.29 5.75
N SER A 132 -6.34 6.76 5.94
CA SER A 132 -7.01 6.70 7.25
C SER A 132 -6.30 5.78 8.27
N VAL A 133 -5.82 4.62 7.83
CA VAL A 133 -5.18 3.65 8.72
C VAL A 133 -3.78 4.14 9.11
N ASN A 134 -3.10 4.84 8.20
CA ASN A 134 -1.81 5.47 8.49
C ASN A 134 -1.96 6.75 9.32
N SER A 135 -2.93 7.62 9.00
CA SER A 135 -3.16 8.90 9.67
C SER A 135 -3.54 8.74 11.14
N SER A 136 -4.45 7.82 11.45
CA SER A 136 -4.83 7.51 12.83
C SER A 136 -3.66 6.97 13.67
N HIS A 137 -2.70 6.28 13.05
CA HIS A 137 -1.48 5.83 13.70
C HIS A 137 -0.50 6.99 13.97
N TYR A 138 -0.37 7.97 13.05
CA TYR A 138 0.45 9.17 13.29
C TYR A 138 -0.14 10.06 14.38
N ASP A 139 -1.46 10.28 14.38
CA ASP A 139 -2.11 11.09 15.40
C ASP A 139 -1.93 10.52 16.80
N TRP A 140 -1.92 9.19 16.94
CA TRP A 140 -1.60 8.52 18.21
C TRP A 140 -0.10 8.63 18.56
N ALA A 141 0.78 8.39 17.59
CA ALA A 141 2.23 8.44 17.79
C ALA A 141 2.76 9.84 18.09
N MET A 142 2.12 10.91 17.59
CA MET A 142 2.50 12.30 17.85
C MET A 142 1.91 12.87 19.14
N LYS A 143 0.92 12.19 19.75
CA LYS A 143 0.32 12.57 21.04
C LYS A 143 0.99 11.90 22.25
N LYS A 144 1.94 11.00 22.03
CA LYS A 144 2.77 10.36 23.06
C LYS A 144 4.18 10.93 23.04
#